data_AF-A0A503E1Y0-F1
#
_entry.id   AF-A0A503E1Y0-F1
#
_cell.length_a   1.000
_cell.length_b   1.000
_cell.length_c   1.000
_cell.angle_alpha   90.00
_cell.angle_beta   90.00
_cell.angle_gamma   90.00
#
_symmetry.space_group_name_H-M   'P 1'
#
loop_
_entity.id
_entity.type
_entity.pdbx_description
1 polymer ?
#
loop_
_entity_poly.entity_id
_entity_poly.type
_entity_poly.pdbx_seq_one_letter_code
_entity_poly.pdbx_strand_id
1 'polypeptide(L)' 'MTADAGGSDSIPGRRAFERMNLAIEALAIKPVVDRLFGFDEVPRAFEHLEKGPFGKIVIATT' A
#
# COMPACT_ATOMS: atom_id res chain seq x y z
N MET A 1 -2.76 30.83 -5.58
CA MET A 1 -3.01 29.56 -4.87
C MET A 1 -2.63 28.44 -5.83
N THR A 2 -1.33 28.19 -5.96
CA THR A 2 -0.78 27.16 -6.86
C THR A 2 -0.60 25.89 -6.05
N ALA A 3 -1.29 24.83 -6.45
CA ALA A 3 -1.05 23.48 -5.94
C ALA A 3 0.36 23.07 -6.37
N ASP A 4 1.25 22.88 -5.39
CA ASP A 4 2.54 22.23 -5.58
C ASP A 4 2.28 20.73 -5.82
N ALA A 5 2.15 20.36 -7.09
CA ALA A 5 2.24 18.97 -7.53
C ALA A 5 3.71 18.57 -7.61
N GLY A 6 4.36 18.52 -6.45
CA GLY A 6 5.77 18.15 -6.27
C GLY A 6 5.92 16.90 -5.40
N GLY A 7 5.12 15.87 -5.68
CA GLY A 7 5.30 14.56 -5.05
C GLY A 7 6.61 13.93 -5.55
N SER A 8 7.67 14.02 -4.74
CA SER A 8 8.87 13.20 -4.92
C SER A 8 8.50 11.72 -4.65
N ASP A 9 7.89 11.05 -5.64
CA ASP A 9 7.70 9.61 -5.61
C ASP A 9 9.05 8.93 -5.81
N SER A 10 9.83 8.89 -4.73
CA SER A 10 11.08 8.16 -4.65
C SER A 10 10.76 6.67 -4.66
N ILE A 11 10.83 6.04 -5.84
CA ILE A 11 10.74 4.58 -5.96
C ILE A 11 12.07 4.00 -5.44
N PRO A 12 12.08 3.24 -4.32
CA PRO A 12 13.29 2.58 -3.87
C PRO A 12 13.69 1.52 -4.89
N GLY A 13 14.97 1.52 -5.27
CA GLY A 13 15.51 0.46 -6.12
C GLY A 13 15.37 -0.93 -5.48
N ARG A 14 15.35 -1.98 -6.30
CA ARG A 14 15.13 -3.38 -5.88
C ARG A 14 15.88 -3.79 -4.59
N ARG A 15 17.18 -3.46 -4.50
CA ARG A 15 18.01 -3.81 -3.33
C ARG A 15 17.54 -3.12 -2.04
N ALA A 16 17.03 -1.89 -2.12
CA ALA A 16 16.50 -1.20 -0.94
C ALA A 16 15.19 -1.86 -0.48
N PHE A 17 14.33 -2.26 -1.42
CA PHE A 17 13.10 -2.98 -1.14
C PHE A 17 13.36 -4.37 -0.50
N GLU A 18 14.32 -5.13 -1.03
CA GLU A 18 14.69 -6.44 -0.47
C GLU A 18 15.24 -6.33 0.96
N ARG A 19 16.08 -5.32 1.25
CA ARG A 19 16.55 -5.07 2.62
C ARG A 19 15.40 -4.70 3.58
N MET A 20 14.42 -3.94 3.10
CA MET A 20 13.23 -3.62 3.89
C MET A 20 12.44 -4.89 4.25
N ASN A 21 12.23 -5.79 3.29
CA ASN A 21 11.51 -7.05 3.53
C ASN A 21 12.24 -7.93 4.56
N LEU A 22 13.57 -8.06 4.44
CA LEU A 22 14.37 -8.79 5.43
C LEU A 22 14.25 -8.19 6.84
N ALA A 23 14.22 -6.86 6.95
CA ALA A 23 14.03 -6.19 8.24
C ALA A 23 12.62 -6.42 8.81
N ILE A 24 11.58 -6.39 7.96
CA ILE A 24 10.20 -6.69 8.36
C ILE A 24 10.11 -8.11 8.95
N GLU A 25 10.72 -9.09 8.29
CA GLU A 25 10.76 -10.48 8.75
C GLU A 25 11.52 -10.62 10.07
N ALA A 26 12.74 -10.08 10.15
CA ALA A 26 13.60 -10.18 11.33
C ALA A 26 12.98 -9.53 12.59
N LEU A 27 12.18 -8.48 12.39
CA LEU A 27 11.49 -7.76 13.45
C LEU A 27 10.04 -8.22 13.67
N ALA A 28 9.58 -9.23 12.92
CA ALA A 28 8.21 -9.72 12.93
C ALA A 28 7.15 -8.59 12.79
N ILE A 29 7.47 -7.56 12.01
CA ILE A 29 6.56 -6.44 11.75
C ILE A 29 5.38 -6.98 10.95
N LYS A 30 4.17 -6.79 11.47
CA LYS A 30 2.94 -7.13 10.77
C LYS A 30 2.41 -5.89 10.04
N PRO A 31 2.44 -5.84 8.69
CA PRO A 31 1.83 -4.75 7.95
C PRO A 31 0.35 -4.63 8.31
N VAL A 32 -0.12 -3.39 8.50
CA VAL A 32 -1.53 -3.13 8.79
C VAL A 32 -2.32 -3.21 7.49
N VAL A 33 -3.04 -4.32 7.30
CA VAL A 33 -4.04 -4.49 6.24
C VAL A 33 -5.37 -4.03 6.79
N ASP A 34 -5.96 -3.03 6.14
CA ASP A 34 -7.26 -2.49 6.54
C ASP A 34 -8.40 -3.38 6.05
N ARG A 35 -8.38 -3.74 4.76
CA ARG A 35 -9.39 -4.58 4.14
C ARG A 35 -8.85 -5.40 2.98
N LEU A 36 -9.38 -6.61 2.87
CA LEU A 36 -9.19 -7.51 1.73
C LEU A 36 -10.44 -7.45 0.84
N PHE A 37 -10.24 -7.32 -0.47
CA PHE A 37 -11.30 -7.36 -1.46
C PHE A 37 -11.02 -8.48 -2.47
N GLY A 38 -12.09 -9.10 -2.98
CA GLY A 38 -11.99 -9.96 -4.15
C GLY A 38 -11.58 -9.18 -5.39
N PHE A 39 -11.05 -9.88 -6.41
CA PHE A 39 -10.72 -9.25 -7.70
C PHE A 39 -11.94 -8.63 -8.39
N ASP A 40 -13.12 -9.22 -8.20
CA ASP A 40 -14.42 -8.72 -8.66
C ASP A 40 -14.90 -7.47 -7.89
N GLU A 41 -14.28 -7.18 -6.74
CA GLU A 41 -14.63 -6.04 -5.88
C GLU A 41 -13.69 -4.84 -6.04
N VAL A 42 -12.81 -4.84 -7.04
CA VAL A 42 -11.88 -3.72 -7.31
C VAL A 42 -12.58 -2.34 -7.32
N PRO A 43 -13.77 -2.15 -7.93
CA PRO A 43 -14.47 -0.86 -7.82
C PRO A 43 -14.77 -0.45 -6.38
N ARG A 44 -15.22 -1.38 -5.54
CA ARG A 44 -15.50 -1.15 -4.11
C ARG A 44 -14.23 -0.86 -3.32
N ALA A 45 -13.10 -1.45 -3.71
CA ALA A 45 -11.81 -1.19 -3.09
C ALA A 45 -11.38 0.27 -3.31
N PHE A 46 -11.61 0.82 -4.50
CA PHE A 46 -11.37 2.25 -4.77
C PHE A 46 -12.33 3.18 -4.02
N GLU A 47 -13.63 2.86 -4.00
CA GLU A 47 -14.60 3.62 -3.18
C GLU A 47 -14.23 3.61 -1.69
N HIS A 48 -13.61 2.53 -1.20
CA HIS A 48 -13.12 2.43 0.17
C HIS A 48 -11.87 3.28 0.39
N LEU A 49 -10.95 3.32 -0.58
CA LEU A 49 -9.75 4.16 -0.55
C LEU A 49 -10.09 5.66 -0.45
N GLU A 50 -11.16 6.08 -1.12
CA GLU A 50 -11.65 7.47 -1.10
C GLU A 50 -12.18 7.92 0.28
N LYS A 51 -12.54 6.98 1.17
CA LYS A 51 -13.11 7.28 2.50
C LYS A 51 -12.07 7.76 3.51
N GLY A 52 -10.78 7.74 3.17
CA GLY A 52 -9.70 8.27 4.00
C GLY A 52 -8.64 7.23 4.37
N PRO A 53 -7.60 7.66 5.11
CA PRO A 53 -6.41 6.85 5.33
C PRO A 53 -6.66 5.77 6.36
N PHE A 54 -6.84 4.53 5.90
CA PHE A 54 -6.77 3.35 6.75
C PHE A 54 -5.89 2.29 6.08
N GLY A 55 -4.76 1.97 6.72
CA GLY A 55 -3.86 0.86 6.39
C GLY A 55 -3.53 0.69 4.90
N LYS A 56 -3.24 -0.56 4.52
CA LYS A 56 -3.14 -1.00 3.11
C LYS A 56 -4.42 -1.75 2.74
N ILE A 57 -4.94 -1.50 1.55
CA ILE A 57 -6.00 -2.32 0.93
C ILE A 57 -5.32 -3.40 0.08
N VAL A 58 -5.82 -4.63 0.14
CA VAL A 58 -5.29 -5.77 -0.63
C VAL A 58 -6.37 -6.32 -1.55
N ILE A 59 -6.00 -6.61 -2.80
CA ILE A 59 -6.84 -7.35 -3.75
C ILE A 59 -6.35 -8.80 -3.81
N ALA A 60 -7.24 -9.75 -3.53
CA ALA A 60 -6.97 -11.17 -3.69
C ALA A 60 -7.31 -11.63 -5.12
N THR A 61 -6.47 -12.48 -5.71
CA THR A 61 -6.64 -13.02 -7.07
C THR A 61 -7.01 -14.51 -7.08
N THR A 62 -7.28 -15.08 -5.91
CA THR A 62 -7.56 -16.51 -5.70
C THR A 62 -9.04 -16.80 -5.71
#